data_AF-A0A963L563-F1
#
_entry.id   AF-A0A963L563-F1
#
_cell.length_a   1.000
_cell.length_b   1.000
_cell.length_c   1.000
_cell.angle_alpha   90.00
_cell.angle_beta   90.00
_cell.angle_gamma   90.00
#
_symmetry.space_group_name_H-M   'P 1'
#
loop_
_entity.id
_entity.type
_entity.pdbx_description
1 polymer ?
#
loop_
_entity_poly.entity_id
_entity_poly.type
_entity_poly.pdbx_seq_one_letter_code
_entity_poly.pdbx_strand_id
1 'polypeptide(L)' 'ARRDNGIATTLRVSQVPAVYLAQPFTGKITPIGFGVLSEAQLVERISMVAASPDSAATPFLSATGGLQAQARLTHQR' A
#
# COMPACT_ATOMS: atom_id res chain seq x y z
N ALA A 1 20.06 -14.58 -2.22
CA ALA A 1 18.87 -14.04 -2.91
C ALA A 1 19.32 -13.08 -4.00
N ARG A 2 18.65 -13.04 -5.16
CA ARG A 2 18.97 -12.10 -6.25
C ARG A 2 18.52 -10.70 -5.83
N ARG A 3 19.37 -9.69 -6.05
CA ARG A 3 19.04 -8.27 -5.83
C ARG A 3 17.92 -7.85 -6.78
N ASP A 4 17.03 -6.94 -6.36
CA ASP A 4 16.02 -6.39 -7.27
C ASP A 4 16.70 -5.57 -8.38
N ASN A 5 16.02 -5.43 -9.52
CA ASN A 5 16.57 -4.72 -10.70
C ASN A 5 16.51 -3.18 -10.56
N GLY A 6 16.55 -2.64 -9.33
CA GLY A 6 16.39 -1.21 -9.05
C GLY A 6 14.93 -0.73 -9.03
N ILE A 7 13.97 -1.64 -9.18
CA ILE A 7 12.53 -1.31 -9.17
C ILE A 7 12.11 -0.83 -7.78
N ALA A 8 12.62 -1.43 -6.70
CA ALA A 8 12.24 -1.01 -5.34
C ALA A 8 12.68 0.43 -5.06
N THR A 9 13.90 0.80 -5.51
CA THR A 9 14.42 2.16 -5.42
C THR A 9 13.63 3.12 -6.31
N THR A 10 13.35 2.74 -7.55
CA THR A 10 12.63 3.58 -8.53
C THR A 10 11.20 3.89 -8.06
N LEU A 11 10.50 2.88 -7.52
CA LEU A 11 9.13 3.03 -7.00
C LEU A 11 9.07 3.50 -5.55
N ARG A 12 10.23 3.84 -4.94
CA ARG A 12 10.37 4.30 -3.55
C ARG A 12 9.65 3.39 -2.55
N VAL A 13 9.84 2.08 -2.70
CA VAL A 13 9.26 1.09 -1.79
C VAL A 13 9.85 1.26 -0.39
N SER A 14 9.01 1.56 0.60
CA SER A 14 9.40 1.72 2.00
C SER A 14 9.14 0.48 2.85
N GLN A 15 8.16 -0.34 2.48
CA GLN A 15 7.75 -1.54 3.22
C GLN A 15 7.27 -2.62 2.25
N VAL A 16 7.56 -3.88 2.57
CA VAL A 16 7.10 -5.07 1.82
C VAL A 16 6.03 -5.85 2.60
N PRO A 17 5.08 -6.51 1.92
CA PRO A 17 4.86 -6.51 0.45
C PRO A 17 4.33 -5.15 -0.06
N ALA A 18 4.66 -4.79 -1.30
CA ALA A 18 4.21 -3.56 -1.94
C ALA A 18 3.54 -3.88 -3.28
N VAL A 19 2.35 -3.36 -3.51
CA VAL A 19 1.53 -3.65 -4.69
C VAL A 19 1.28 -2.36 -5.46
N TYR A 20 1.51 -2.42 -6.78
CA TYR A 20 1.33 -1.32 -7.71
C TYR A 20 0.54 -1.82 -8.93
N LEU A 21 -0.32 -0.97 -9.51
CA LEU A 21 -0.90 -1.20 -10.83
C LEU A 21 -0.07 -0.46 -11.87
N ALA A 22 0.16 -1.13 -13.00
CA ALA A 22 0.80 -0.53 -14.16
C ALA A 22 -0.20 -0.43 -15.32
N GLN A 23 -0.22 0.71 -15.99
CA GLN A 23 -0.96 0.92 -17.24
C GLN A 23 0.05 0.96 -18.40
N PRO A 24 0.18 -0.13 -19.19
CA PRO A 24 1.27 -0.25 -20.17
C PRO A 24 1.26 0.85 -21.23
N PHE A 25 0.08 1.24 -21.73
CA PHE A 25 -0.05 2.20 -22.82
C PHE A 25 0.27 3.64 -22.41
N THR A 26 0.03 3.99 -21.15
CA THR A 26 0.26 5.35 -20.62
C THR A 26 1.59 5.44 -19.85
N GLY A 27 2.20 4.30 -19.51
CA GLY A 27 3.36 4.23 -18.64
C GLY A 27 3.08 4.60 -17.18
N LYS A 28 1.81 4.80 -16.80
CA LYS A 28 1.44 5.19 -15.44
C LYS A 28 1.59 4.00 -14.48
N ILE A 29 2.29 4.21 -13.37
CA ILE A 29 2.44 3.26 -12.28
C ILE A 29 1.83 3.86 -11.03
N THR A 30 0.86 3.14 -10.46
CA THR A 30 0.01 3.64 -9.40
C THR A 30 0.12 2.73 -8.16
N PRO A 31 0.47 3.26 -6.98
CA PRO A 31 0.52 2.46 -5.77
C PRO A 31 -0.89 2.01 -5.34
N ILE A 32 -1.02 0.74 -4.97
CA ILE A 32 -2.25 0.19 -4.36
C ILE A 32 -2.08 0.04 -2.86
N GLY A 33 -0.91 -0.38 -2.40
CA GLY A 33 -0.60 -0.36 -0.98
C GLY A 33 0.70 -1.03 -0.61
N PHE A 34 1.02 -0.86 0.67
CA PHE A 34 2.22 -1.36 1.32
C PHE A 34 1.82 -2.14 2.58
N GLY A 35 2.56 -3.20 2.88
CA GLY A 35 2.22 -4.13 3.95
C GLY A 35 1.13 -5.12 3.55
N VAL A 36 0.66 -5.89 4.55
CA VAL A 36 -0.37 -6.91 4.34
C VAL A 36 -1.74 -6.23 4.23
N LEU A 37 -2.49 -6.57 3.19
CA LEU A 37 -3.84 -6.08 2.93
C LEU A 37 -4.79 -7.28 2.91
N SER A 38 -6.04 -7.07 3.33
CA SER A 38 -7.10 -8.05 3.04
C SER A 38 -7.47 -8.02 1.56
N GLU A 39 -8.04 -9.11 1.06
CA GLU A 39 -8.54 -9.18 -0.31
C GLU A 39 -9.57 -8.07 -0.60
N ALA A 40 -10.51 -7.84 0.33
CA ALA A 40 -11.51 -6.79 0.19
C ALA A 40 -10.86 -5.39 0.06
N GLN A 41 -9.81 -5.11 0.85
CA GLN A 41 -9.06 -3.85 0.74
C GLN A 41 -8.35 -3.73 -0.61
N LEU A 42 -7.83 -4.82 -1.16
CA LEU A 42 -7.19 -4.81 -2.48
C LEU A 42 -8.22 -4.50 -3.57
N VAL A 43 -9.37 -5.18 -3.56
CA VAL A 43 -10.45 -5.01 -4.55
C VAL A 43 -11.03 -3.61 -4.53
N GLU A 44 -11.28 -3.06 -3.34
CA GLU A 44 -11.78 -1.70 -3.16
C GLU A 44 -10.82 -0.68 -3.79
N ARG A 45 -9.52 -0.80 -3.49
CA ARG A 45 -8.52 0.14 -4.01
C ARG A 45 -8.34 0.02 -5.52
N ILE A 46 -8.32 -1.18 -6.07
CA ILE A 46 -8.26 -1.38 -7.52
C ILE A 46 -9.46 -0.72 -8.20
N SER A 47 -10.66 -0.87 -7.63
CA SER A 47 -11.89 -0.26 -8.15
C SER A 47 -11.81 1.27 -8.14
N MET A 48 -11.25 1.88 -7.09
CA MET A 48 -11.03 3.33 -7.03
C MET A 48 -10.08 3.82 -8.14
N VAL A 49 -8.96 3.13 -8.35
CA VAL A 49 -8.00 3.49 -9.42
C VAL A 49 -8.61 3.29 -10.80
N ALA A 50 -9.43 2.26 -10.99
CA ALA A 50 -10.12 2.01 -12.25
C ALA A 50 -11.17 3.09 -12.55
N ALA A 51 -11.88 3.58 -11.53
CA ALA A 51 -12.88 4.64 -11.67
C ALA A 51 -12.24 6.01 -11.94
N SER A 52 -11.09 6.28 -11.33
CA SER A 52 -10.32 7.50 -11.57
C SER A 52 -8.83 7.25 -11.36
N PRO A 53 -8.03 7.16 -12.44
CA PRO A 53 -6.63 6.77 -12.35
C PRO A 53 -5.74 7.80 -11.64
N ASP A 54 -6.27 9.01 -11.38
CA ASP A 54 -5.61 10.09 -10.64
C ASP A 54 -5.90 10.05 -9.12
N SER A 55 -6.97 9.35 -8.70
CA SER A 55 -7.43 9.33 -7.30
C SER A 55 -6.59 8.46 -6.36
N ALA A 56 -5.53 7.83 -6.87
CA ALA A 56 -4.73 6.86 -6.15
C ALA A 56 -3.53 7.47 -5.39
N ALA A 57 -3.32 8.78 -5.50
CA ALA A 57 -2.17 9.47 -4.92
C ALA A 57 -2.26 9.68 -3.40
N THR A 58 -3.41 9.37 -2.77
CA THR A 58 -3.55 9.43 -1.32
C THR A 58 -3.23 8.07 -0.70
N PRO A 59 -2.02 7.89 -0.12
CA PRO A 59 -1.77 6.70 0.69
C PRO A 59 -2.75 6.72 1.86
N PHE A 60 -3.69 5.78 1.85
CA PHE A 60 -4.49 5.54 3.04
C PHE A 60 -3.54 4.96 4.10
N LEU A 61 -3.19 5.79 5.07
CA LEU A 61 -2.51 5.35 6.27
C LEU A 61 -3.42 4.29 6.90
N SER A 62 -3.13 3.01 6.69
CA SER A 62 -3.88 1.95 7.35
C SER A 62 -3.72 2.15 8.85
N ALA A 63 -4.75 2.69 9.50
CA ALA A 63 -4.86 2.84 10.95
C ALA A 63 -4.76 1.50 11.71
N THR A 64 -4.62 0.38 11.01
CA THR A 64 -4.33 -0.94 11.57
C THR A 64 -2.99 -1.01 12.31
N GLY A 65 -2.05 -0.08 12.06
CA GLY A 65 -0.84 0.07 12.88
C GLY A 65 -1.03 0.81 14.22
N GLY A 66 -2.16 1.53 14.40
CA GLY A 66 -2.41 2.38 15.58
C GLY A 66 -3.15 1.70 16.73
N LEU A 67 -3.81 0.56 16.48
CA LEU A 67 -4.65 -0.12 17.47
C LEU A 67 -3.88 -1.06 18.41
N GLN A 68 -2.59 -1.32 18.18
CA GLN A 68 -1.76 -2.10 19.11
C GLN A 68 -1.00 -1.26 20.15
N ALA A 69 -0.94 0.07 20.00
CA ALA A 69 -0.20 0.93 20.93
C ALA A 69 -1.00 1.32 22.20
N GLN A 70 -2.34 1.22 22.18
CA GLN A 70 -3.17 1.61 23.34
C GLN A 70 -3.50 0.45 24.30
N ALA A 71 -3.23 -0.80 23.93
CA ALA A 71 -3.53 -1.95 24.79
C ALA A 71 -2.51 -2.18 25.93
N ARG A 72 -1.40 -1.44 25.98
CA ARG A 72 -0.35 -1.60 27.02
C ARG A 72 -0.47 -0.68 28.23
N LEU A 73 -1.49 0.17 28.31
CA LEU A 73 -1.58 1.21 29.36
C LEU A 73 -2.62 0.98 30.45
N THR A 74 -3.34 -0.16 30.48
CA THR A 74 -4.42 -0.38 31.46
C THR A 74 -4.24 -1.58 32.40
N HIS A 75 -3.04 -2.16 32.53
CA HIS A 75 -2.77 -3.26 33.47
C HIS A 75 -1.74 -2.93 34.56
N GLN A 76 -1.67 -1.67 35.00
CA GLN A 76 -0.86 -1.29 36.17
C GLN A 76 -1.65 -0.44 37.16
N ARG A 77 -2.64 -1.04 37.81
CA ARG A 77 -3.04 -0.73 39.19
C ARG A 77 -3.72 -1.95 39.79
#